data_AF-A0A485AHP2-F1
#
_entry.id   AF-A0A485AHP2-F1
#
_cell.length_a   1.000
_cell.length_b   1.000
_cell.length_c   1.000
_cell.angle_alpha   90.00
_cell.angle_beta   90.00
_cell.angle_gamma   90.00
#
_symmetry.space_group_name_H-M   'P 1'
#
loop_
_entity.id
_entity.type
_entity.pdbx_description
1 polymer ?
#
loop_
_entity_poly.entity_id
_entity_poly.type
_entity_poly.pdbx_seq_one_letter_code
_entity_poly.pdbx_strand_id
1 'polypeptide(L)'
;MFKSFFPKPGPFFLSAFVWSLLAVIFWQAGGGDWLLRLTGASQNVAISAARFWSLNYLVFYAYYVFCVGVFALFWFTYSPHRWQYWSILGTSLIIFVTWFLVEVGVAINAWYAPFYDLIQTALATPHKVSINQFYQEIGVFLGIAVIAVIIGVMNNFFVSHYVFRWRTAMNEHYMAHWHHLRHIEGAAQRVQEDTMRFASTP
;
A
#
# COMPACT_ATOMS: atom_id res chain seq x y z
N MET A 1 -4.36 10.72 21.38
CA MET A 1 -3.97 9.57 20.55
C MET A 1 -3.02 9.94 19.41
N PHE A 2 -3.39 10.72 18.38
CA PHE A 2 -2.45 10.99 17.26
C PHE A 2 -1.11 11.63 17.63
N LYS A 3 -1.08 12.47 18.68
CA LYS A 3 0.17 13.05 19.22
C LYS A 3 1.15 12.01 19.77
N SER A 4 0.72 10.78 20.05
CA SER A 4 1.61 9.73 20.58
C SER A 4 2.43 9.04 19.50
N PHE A 5 1.97 9.07 18.24
CA PHE A 5 2.55 8.29 17.15
C PHE A 5 3.10 9.17 16.02
N PHE A 6 2.41 10.27 15.70
CA PHE A 6 2.79 11.17 14.61
C PHE A 6 3.51 12.42 15.13
N PRO A 7 4.60 12.86 14.47
CA PRO A 7 5.25 14.13 14.80
C PRO A 7 4.28 15.28 14.51
N LYS A 8 3.97 16.13 15.49
CA LYS A 8 3.07 17.31 15.36
C LYS A 8 1.85 17.04 14.43
N PRO A 9 0.79 16.34 14.90
CA PRO A 9 -0.23 15.75 14.04
C PRO A 9 -0.95 16.75 13.12
N GLY A 10 -1.26 17.98 13.58
CA GLY A 10 -1.94 18.98 12.74
C GLY A 10 -1.16 19.35 11.48
N PRO A 11 0.05 19.94 11.62
CA PRO A 11 0.92 20.25 10.48
C PRO A 11 1.32 19.02 9.67
N PHE A 12 1.53 17.87 10.32
CA PHE A 12 1.90 16.63 9.65
C PHE A 12 0.83 16.17 8.67
N PHE A 13 -0.42 15.99 9.12
CA PHE A 13 -1.48 15.51 8.24
C PHE A 13 -1.80 16.51 7.12
N LEU A 14 -1.77 17.82 7.39
CA LEU A 14 -1.97 18.82 6.35
C LEU A 14 -0.84 18.77 5.31
N SER A 15 0.42 18.71 5.75
CA SER A 15 1.57 18.60 4.83
C SER A 15 1.54 17.30 4.03
N ALA A 16 1.16 16.18 4.65
CA ALA A 16 1.03 14.88 3.99
C ALA A 16 -0.07 14.92 2.92
N PHE A 17 -1.22 15.51 3.24
CA PHE A 17 -2.32 15.68 2.30
C PHE A 17 -1.91 16.54 1.10
N VAL A 18 -1.38 17.74 1.34
CA VAL A 18 -0.92 18.64 0.27
C VAL A 18 0.18 18.00 -0.57
N TRP A 19 1.18 17.38 0.05
CA TRP A 19 2.28 16.72 -0.65
C TRP A 19 1.79 15.55 -1.50
N SER A 20 0.91 14.70 -0.96
CA SER A 20 0.31 13.58 -1.70
C SER A 20 -0.48 14.07 -2.91
N LEU A 21 -1.25 15.15 -2.75
CA LEU A 21 -2.06 15.72 -3.80
C LEU A 21 -1.19 16.32 -4.91
N LEU A 22 -0.11 17.03 -4.56
CA LEU A 22 0.87 17.52 -5.53
C LEU A 22 1.55 16.38 -6.29
N ALA A 23 1.95 15.31 -5.59
CA ALA A 23 2.59 14.15 -6.22
C ALA A 23 1.63 13.43 -7.19
N VAL A 24 0.37 13.24 -6.79
CA VAL A 24 -0.67 12.63 -7.64
C VAL A 24 -0.96 13.51 -8.86
N ILE A 25 -1.14 14.82 -8.67
CA ILE A 25 -1.39 15.75 -9.78
C ILE A 25 -0.20 15.76 -10.72
N PHE A 26 1.03 15.82 -10.23
CA PHE A 26 2.21 15.77 -11.08
C PHE A 26 2.24 14.51 -11.93
N TRP A 27 1.98 13.35 -11.33
CA TRP A 27 1.96 12.08 -12.04
C TRP A 27 0.87 12.07 -13.14
N GLN A 28 -0.34 12.51 -12.82
CA GLN A 28 -1.50 12.49 -13.72
C GLN A 28 -1.48 13.60 -14.80
N ALA A 29 -0.88 14.75 -14.52
CA ALA A 29 -0.81 15.89 -15.44
C ALA A 29 0.27 15.75 -16.53
N GLY A 30 0.82 14.55 -16.72
CA GLY A 30 1.82 14.25 -17.75
C GLY A 30 3.26 14.15 -17.22
N GLY A 31 3.52 14.36 -15.92
CA GLY A 31 4.81 14.09 -15.32
C GLY A 31 5.19 12.61 -15.35
N GLY A 32 4.20 11.71 -15.20
CA GLY A 32 4.37 10.28 -15.39
C GLY A 32 4.81 9.94 -16.81
N ASP A 33 4.08 10.43 -17.82
CA ASP A 33 4.41 10.20 -19.23
C ASP A 33 5.81 10.72 -19.61
N TRP A 34 6.19 11.88 -19.07
CA TRP A 34 7.53 12.43 -19.25
C TRP A 34 8.62 11.51 -18.67
N LEU A 35 8.43 11.00 -17.44
CA LEU A 35 9.36 10.06 -16.82
C LEU A 35 9.45 8.75 -17.61
N LEU A 36 8.32 8.22 -18.09
CA LEU A 36 8.26 6.99 -18.89
C LEU A 36 8.96 7.14 -20.24
N ARG A 37 8.86 8.31 -20.88
CA ARG A 37 9.59 8.62 -22.12
C ARG A 37 11.09 8.71 -21.90
N LEU A 38 11.52 9.30 -20.79
CA LEU A 38 12.93 9.42 -20.44
C LEU A 38 13.59 8.05 -20.22
N THR A 39 12.85 7.08 -19.68
CA THR A 39 13.37 5.74 -19.41
C THR A 39 13.17 4.76 -20.58
N GLY A 40 12.58 5.20 -21.70
CA GLY A 40 12.34 4.36 -22.87
C GLY A 40 11.29 3.27 -22.64
N ALA A 41 10.37 3.48 -21.68
CA ALA A 41 9.37 2.49 -21.33
C ALA A 41 8.33 2.31 -22.46
N SER A 42 8.16 1.08 -22.93
CA SER A 42 7.12 0.74 -23.92
C SER A 42 5.75 0.64 -23.26
N GLN A 43 4.70 1.09 -23.95
CA GLN A 43 3.31 1.02 -23.46
C GLN A 43 2.70 -0.39 -23.49
N ASN A 44 3.43 -1.40 -23.99
CA ASN A 44 2.94 -2.77 -24.02
C ASN A 44 3.07 -3.40 -22.62
N VAL A 45 2.01 -3.31 -21.84
CA VAL A 45 1.92 -3.96 -20.54
C VAL A 45 1.53 -5.43 -20.74
N ALA A 46 2.38 -6.35 -20.32
CA ALA A 46 2.06 -7.77 -20.35
C ALA A 46 0.78 -8.07 -19.53
N ILE A 47 -0.02 -9.04 -19.99
CA ILE A 47 -1.22 -9.50 -19.26
C ILE A 47 -0.85 -10.49 -18.13
N SER A 48 0.43 -10.89 -18.05
CA SER A 48 0.95 -11.80 -17.03
C SER A 48 1.57 -11.09 -15.83
N ALA A 49 2.01 -11.87 -14.83
CA ALA A 49 2.78 -11.39 -13.67
C ALA A 49 4.02 -10.54 -14.04
N ALA A 50 4.52 -10.65 -15.28
CA ALA A 50 5.57 -9.77 -15.81
C ALA A 50 5.16 -8.29 -15.86
N ARG A 51 3.86 -7.98 -15.80
CA ARG A 51 3.31 -6.62 -15.64
C ARG A 51 3.98 -5.85 -14.51
N PHE A 52 4.12 -6.47 -13.34
CA PHE A 52 4.68 -5.82 -12.14
C PHE A 52 6.18 -5.54 -12.26
N TRP A 53 6.87 -6.24 -13.16
CA TRP A 53 8.28 -6.03 -13.47
C TRP A 53 8.50 -5.17 -14.71
N SER A 54 7.42 -4.70 -15.34
CA SER A 54 7.53 -3.83 -16.51
C SER A 54 8.12 -2.47 -16.11
N LEU A 55 8.84 -1.87 -17.04
CA LEU A 55 9.54 -0.61 -16.84
C LEU A 55 8.58 0.50 -16.37
N ASN A 56 7.32 0.47 -16.83
CA ASN A 56 6.27 1.41 -16.41
C ASN A 56 6.03 1.36 -14.88
N TYR A 57 5.88 0.16 -14.32
CA TYR A 57 5.65 -0.01 -12.88
C TYR A 57 6.92 0.30 -12.07
N LEU A 58 8.09 -0.09 -12.57
CA LEU A 58 9.36 0.20 -11.89
C LEU A 58 9.63 1.70 -11.77
N VAL A 59 9.32 2.48 -12.82
CA VAL A 59 9.43 3.95 -12.78
C VAL A 59 8.46 4.54 -11.76
N PHE A 60 7.23 4.03 -11.71
CA PHE A 60 6.27 4.45 -10.68
C PHE A 60 6.78 4.11 -9.27
N TYR A 61 7.35 2.92 -9.04
CA TYR A 61 7.91 2.55 -7.74
C TYR A 61 9.05 3.47 -7.34
N ALA A 62 9.95 3.80 -8.28
CA ALA A 62 11.04 4.74 -8.04
C ALA A 62 10.51 6.14 -7.70
N TYR A 63 9.52 6.64 -8.45
CA TYR A 63 8.87 7.92 -8.19
C TYR A 63 8.19 7.96 -6.81
N TYR A 64 7.46 6.90 -6.46
CA TYR A 64 6.80 6.76 -5.17
C TYR A 64 7.82 6.78 -4.02
N VAL A 65 8.86 5.95 -4.10
CA VAL A 65 9.93 5.89 -3.09
C VAL A 65 10.65 7.23 -2.96
N PHE A 66 10.88 7.92 -4.08
CA PHE A 66 11.47 9.26 -4.06
C PHE A 66 10.57 10.27 -3.31
N CYS A 67 9.28 10.32 -3.64
CA CYS A 67 8.33 11.23 -2.98
C CYS A 67 8.20 10.96 -1.47
N VAL A 68 8.15 9.68 -1.08
CA VAL A 68 8.14 9.26 0.32
C VAL A 68 9.45 9.59 1.00
N GLY A 69 10.59 9.36 0.34
CA GLY A 69 11.92 9.65 0.86
C GLY A 69 12.13 11.13 1.15
N VAL A 70 11.73 12.01 0.22
CA VAL A 70 11.78 13.47 0.41
C VAL A 70 10.91 13.89 1.59
N PHE A 71 9.67 13.38 1.66
CA PHE A 71 8.76 13.69 2.76
C PHE A 71 9.29 13.20 4.11
N ALA A 72 9.80 11.97 4.16
CA ALA A 72 10.37 11.38 5.36
C ALA A 72 11.62 12.13 5.83
N LEU A 73 12.52 12.48 4.92
CA LEU A 73 13.75 13.23 5.25
C LEU A 73 13.44 14.61 5.84
N PHE A 74 12.46 15.32 5.28
CA PHE A 74 11.99 16.59 5.82
C PHE A 74 11.50 16.44 7.26
N TRP A 75 10.67 15.44 7.54
CA TRP A 75 10.12 15.24 8.88
C TRP A 75 11.13 14.70 9.89
N PHE A 76 12.07 13.87 9.44
CA PHE A 76 13.15 13.35 10.29
C PHE A 76 14.11 14.45 10.76
N THR A 77 14.34 15.45 9.91
CA THR A 77 15.19 16.60 10.25
C THR A 77 14.43 17.68 11.04
N TYR A 78 13.18 17.96 10.69
CA TYR A 78 12.40 19.04 11.31
C TYR A 78 11.90 18.71 12.72
N SER A 79 11.46 17.47 12.99
CA SER A 79 10.88 17.09 14.28
C SER A 79 11.13 15.61 14.58
N PRO A 80 12.37 15.24 14.97
CA PRO A 80 12.71 13.85 15.23
C PRO A 80 11.80 13.25 16.30
N HIS A 81 11.09 12.18 15.95
CA HIS A 81 10.16 11.50 16.85
C HIS A 81 10.53 10.02 16.96
N ARG A 82 10.45 9.44 18.17
CA ARG A 82 10.86 8.04 18.40
C ARG A 82 10.16 7.04 17.47
N TRP A 83 8.90 7.32 17.13
CA TRP A 83 8.06 6.45 16.30
C TRP A 83 8.02 6.86 14.81
N GLN A 84 8.84 7.81 14.36
CA GLN A 84 8.77 8.39 13.00
C GLN A 84 8.98 7.38 11.86
N TYR A 85 9.80 6.36 12.05
CA TYR A 85 9.99 5.29 11.06
C TYR A 85 8.68 4.52 10.84
N TRP A 86 7.97 4.20 11.91
CA TRP A 86 6.70 3.49 11.81
C TRP A 86 5.57 4.40 11.33
N SER A 87 5.50 5.63 11.82
CA SER A 87 4.41 6.55 11.45
C SER A 87 4.51 7.13 10.06
N ILE A 88 5.71 7.32 9.52
CA ILE A 88 5.88 7.84 8.16
C ILE A 88 6.06 6.70 7.18
N LEU A 89 7.11 5.88 7.33
CA LEU A 89 7.42 4.81 6.38
C LEU A 89 6.43 3.64 6.49
N GLY A 90 5.95 3.33 7.70
CA GLY A 90 4.96 2.28 7.89
C GLY A 90 3.61 2.65 7.28
N THR A 91 3.14 3.89 7.47
CA THR A 91 1.90 4.36 6.83
C THR A 91 2.05 4.45 5.31
N SER A 92 3.19 4.94 4.80
CA SER A 92 3.43 4.94 3.35
C SER A 92 3.44 3.52 2.78
N LEU A 93 4.09 2.57 3.46
CA LEU A 93 4.11 1.17 3.01
C LEU A 93 2.70 0.59 2.92
N ILE A 94 1.83 0.84 3.89
CA ILE A 94 0.43 0.40 3.85
C ILE A 94 -0.29 0.99 2.64
N ILE A 95 -0.15 2.30 2.40
CA ILE A 95 -0.76 2.97 1.23
C ILE A 95 -0.27 2.35 -0.07
N PHE A 96 1.03 2.11 -0.20
CA PHE A 96 1.63 1.50 -1.38
C PHE A 96 1.09 0.09 -1.62
N VAL A 97 1.03 -0.74 -0.58
CA VAL A 97 0.55 -2.12 -0.70
C VAL A 97 -0.95 -2.15 -1.01
N THR A 98 -1.76 -1.26 -0.44
CA THR A 98 -3.17 -1.12 -0.80
C THR A 98 -3.34 -0.78 -2.27
N TRP A 99 -2.58 0.19 -2.79
CA TRP A 99 -2.58 0.50 -4.21
C TRP A 99 -2.12 -0.70 -5.06
N PHE A 100 -1.05 -1.38 -4.67
CA PHE A 100 -0.52 -2.53 -5.40
C PHE A 100 -1.56 -3.67 -5.48
N LEU A 101 -2.31 -3.93 -4.41
CA LEU A 101 -3.38 -4.93 -4.41
C LEU A 101 -4.53 -4.57 -5.37
N VAL A 102 -4.81 -3.28 -5.58
CA VAL A 102 -5.75 -2.83 -6.62
C VAL A 102 -5.22 -3.15 -8.01
N GLU A 103 -3.94 -2.90 -8.27
CA GLU A 103 -3.28 -3.22 -9.55
C GLU A 103 -3.28 -4.74 -9.83
N VAL A 104 -3.12 -5.56 -8.80
CA VAL A 104 -3.31 -7.02 -8.90
C VAL A 104 -4.73 -7.36 -9.34
N GLY A 105 -5.75 -6.71 -8.77
CA GLY A 105 -7.14 -6.87 -9.22
C GLY A 105 -7.33 -6.49 -10.70
N VAL A 106 -6.71 -5.40 -11.15
CA VAL A 106 -6.73 -4.98 -12.57
C VAL A 106 -6.03 -6.02 -13.46
N ALA A 107 -4.95 -6.65 -13.00
CA ALA A 107 -4.28 -7.72 -13.74
C ALA A 107 -5.17 -8.96 -13.89
N ILE A 108 -5.85 -9.39 -12.82
CA ILE A 108 -6.82 -10.49 -12.87
C ILE A 108 -7.97 -10.14 -13.82
N ASN A 109 -8.47 -8.91 -13.77
CA ASN A 109 -9.54 -8.46 -14.67
C ASN A 109 -9.12 -8.48 -16.14
N ALA A 110 -7.89 -8.05 -16.44
CA ALA A 110 -7.34 -8.11 -17.80
C ALA A 110 -7.13 -9.56 -18.29
N TRP A 111 -6.90 -10.51 -17.38
CA TRP A 111 -6.77 -11.93 -17.69
C TRP A 111 -8.13 -12.59 -18.03
N TYR A 112 -9.25 -12.13 -17.45
CA TYR A 112 -10.55 -12.72 -17.75
C TYR A 112 -10.91 -12.67 -19.24
N ALA A 113 -10.58 -11.59 -19.94
CA ALA A 113 -10.91 -11.43 -21.36
C ALA A 113 -10.33 -12.55 -22.25
N PRO A 114 -8.99 -12.73 -22.34
CA PRO A 114 -8.41 -13.78 -23.18
C PRO A 114 -8.82 -15.20 -22.74
N PHE A 115 -9.01 -15.42 -21.43
CA PHE A 115 -9.46 -16.73 -20.92
C PHE A 115 -10.88 -17.08 -21.40
N TYR A 116 -11.84 -16.16 -21.28
CA TYR A 116 -13.20 -16.42 -21.74
C TYR A 116 -13.33 -16.45 -23.26
N ASP A 117 -12.51 -15.70 -24.00
CA ASP A 117 -12.44 -15.79 -25.47
C ASP A 117 -11.92 -17.18 -25.92
N LEU A 118 -10.96 -17.73 -25.19
CA LEU A 118 -10.44 -19.08 -25.40
C LEU A 118 -11.53 -20.13 -25.17
N ILE A 119 -12.30 -20.02 -24.09
CA ILE A 119 -13.45 -20.89 -23.81
C ILE A 119 -14.49 -20.81 -24.94
N GLN A 120 -14.86 -19.60 -25.35
CA GLN A 120 -15.84 -19.41 -26.44
C GLN A 120 -15.36 -20.04 -27.74
N THR A 121 -14.08 -19.87 -28.09
CA THR A 121 -13.50 -20.43 -29.31
C THR A 121 -13.49 -21.97 -29.27
N ALA A 122 -13.21 -22.56 -28.10
CA ALA A 122 -13.22 -24.01 -27.92
C ALA A 122 -14.63 -24.61 -28.07
N LEU A 123 -15.67 -23.89 -27.64
CA LEU A 123 -17.07 -24.31 -27.78
C LEU A 123 -17.62 -24.09 -29.19
N ALA A 124 -17.20 -23.02 -29.87
CA ALA A 124 -17.71 -22.65 -31.19
C ALA A 124 -17.13 -23.51 -32.33
N THR A 125 -15.87 -23.94 -32.23
CA THR A 125 -15.22 -24.73 -33.28
C THR A 125 -14.41 -25.88 -32.68
N PRO A 126 -14.80 -27.15 -32.93
CA PRO A 126 -14.04 -28.30 -32.48
C PRO A 126 -12.57 -28.25 -32.95
N HIS A 127 -11.64 -28.60 -32.06
CA HIS A 127 -10.19 -28.70 -32.32
C HIS A 127 -9.45 -27.39 -32.68
N LYS A 128 -10.12 -26.23 -32.58
CA LYS A 128 -9.48 -24.93 -32.83
C LYS A 128 -8.58 -24.44 -31.69
N VAL A 129 -8.80 -24.96 -30.48
CA VAL A 129 -8.06 -24.59 -29.27
C VAL A 129 -7.26 -25.78 -28.76
N SER A 130 -5.97 -25.57 -28.52
CA SER A 130 -5.10 -26.58 -27.90
C SER A 130 -5.25 -26.55 -26.38
N ILE A 131 -5.23 -27.73 -25.75
CA ILE A 131 -5.22 -27.83 -24.28
C ILE A 131 -4.01 -27.13 -23.65
N ASN A 132 -2.90 -27.00 -24.39
CA ASN A 132 -1.72 -26.29 -23.92
C ASN A 132 -2.01 -24.78 -23.72
N GLN A 133 -2.83 -24.16 -24.58
CA GLN A 133 -3.22 -22.76 -24.42
C GLN A 133 -4.04 -22.56 -23.14
N PHE A 134 -4.90 -23.54 -22.80
CA PHE A 134 -5.66 -23.52 -21.56
C PHE A 134 -4.76 -23.58 -20.32
N TYR A 135 -3.77 -24.48 -20.32
CA TYR A 135 -2.79 -24.56 -19.23
C TYR A 135 -1.91 -23.31 -19.12
N GLN A 136 -1.57 -22.66 -20.24
CA GLN A 136 -0.84 -21.39 -20.23
C GLN A 136 -1.64 -20.28 -19.55
N GLU A 137 -2.92 -20.12 -19.90
CA GLU A 137 -3.79 -19.12 -19.27
C GLU A 137 -3.98 -19.39 -17.77
N ILE A 138 -4.18 -20.65 -17.37
CA ILE A 138 -4.22 -21.03 -15.94
C ILE A 138 -2.89 -20.69 -15.26
N GLY A 139 -1.76 -20.95 -15.90
CA GLY A 139 -0.44 -20.60 -15.38
C GLY A 139 -0.26 -19.10 -15.17
N VAL A 140 -0.76 -18.28 -16.09
CA VAL A 140 -0.77 -16.81 -15.96
C VAL A 140 -1.58 -16.37 -14.75
N PHE A 141 -2.80 -16.89 -14.59
CA PHE A 141 -3.65 -16.62 -13.43
C PHE A 141 -2.97 -17.03 -12.12
N LEU A 142 -2.43 -18.25 -12.05
CA LEU A 142 -1.74 -18.74 -10.86
C LEU A 142 -0.55 -17.85 -10.49
N GLY A 143 0.21 -17.36 -11.47
CA GLY A 143 1.31 -16.42 -11.25
C GLY A 143 0.84 -15.13 -10.57
N ILE A 144 -0.27 -14.55 -11.03
CA ILE A 144 -0.86 -13.33 -10.44
C ILE A 144 -1.42 -13.64 -9.04
N ALA A 145 -2.14 -14.75 -8.89
CA ALA A 145 -2.79 -15.15 -7.64
C ALA A 145 -1.77 -15.42 -6.52
N VAL A 146 -0.65 -16.09 -6.82
CA VAL A 146 0.41 -16.34 -5.83
C VAL A 146 1.01 -15.03 -5.32
N ILE A 147 1.28 -14.08 -6.21
CA ILE A 147 1.76 -12.74 -5.83
C ILE A 147 0.73 -12.05 -4.93
N ALA A 148 -0.55 -12.10 -5.29
CA ALA A 148 -1.65 -11.52 -4.52
C ALA A 148 -1.69 -12.06 -3.09
N VAL A 149 -1.65 -13.39 -2.94
CA VAL A 149 -1.74 -14.08 -1.64
C VAL A 149 -0.53 -13.74 -0.77
N ILE A 150 0.69 -13.82 -1.33
CA ILE A 150 1.92 -13.52 -0.58
C ILE A 150 1.87 -12.08 -0.06
N ILE A 151 1.59 -11.12 -0.93
CA ILE A 151 1.55 -9.70 -0.56
C ILE A 151 0.41 -9.42 0.40
N GLY A 152 -0.76 -10.03 0.20
CA GLY A 152 -1.90 -9.89 1.11
C GLY A 152 -1.61 -10.40 2.53
N VAL A 153 -0.99 -11.58 2.66
CA VAL A 153 -0.58 -12.15 3.95
C VAL A 153 0.47 -11.28 4.62
N MET A 154 1.50 -10.84 3.87
CA MET A 154 2.53 -9.93 4.39
C MET A 154 1.94 -8.60 4.84
N ASN A 155 0.99 -8.04 4.08
CA ASN A 155 0.29 -6.81 4.45
C ASN A 155 -0.50 -6.98 5.75
N ASN A 156 -1.26 -8.07 5.88
CA ASN A 156 -2.04 -8.35 7.09
C ASN A 156 -1.15 -8.50 8.32
N PHE A 157 -0.02 -9.21 8.18
CA PHE A 157 0.99 -9.30 9.23
C PHE A 157 1.59 -7.93 9.56
N PHE A 158 1.95 -7.14 8.55
CA PHE A 158 2.53 -5.82 8.74
C PHE A 158 1.56 -4.84 9.42
N VAL A 159 0.30 -4.81 8.99
CA VAL A 159 -0.76 -3.99 9.61
C VAL A 159 -0.97 -4.39 11.06
N SER A 160 -0.98 -5.69 11.36
CA SER A 160 -1.07 -6.19 12.74
C SER A 160 0.12 -5.70 13.60
N HIS A 161 1.33 -5.77 13.05
CA HIS A 161 2.53 -5.26 13.73
C HIS A 161 2.51 -3.74 13.88
N TYR A 162 2.06 -3.00 12.87
CA TYR A 162 1.91 -1.55 12.88
C TYR A 162 0.93 -1.12 13.99
N VAL A 163 -0.22 -1.79 14.08
CA VAL A 163 -1.21 -1.56 15.13
C VAL A 163 -0.61 -1.83 16.51
N PHE A 164 0.14 -2.91 16.68
CA PHE A 164 0.83 -3.20 17.93
C PHE A 164 1.78 -2.07 18.35
N ARG A 165 2.60 -1.55 17.42
CA ARG A 165 3.50 -0.41 17.70
C ARG A 165 2.73 0.86 18.05
N TRP A 166 1.60 1.10 17.39
CA TRP A 166 0.74 2.23 17.74
C TRP A 166 0.18 2.09 19.15
N ARG A 167 -0.29 0.90 19.54
CA ARG A 167 -0.73 0.63 20.93
C ARG A 167 0.39 0.88 21.93
N THR A 168 1.62 0.45 21.66
CA THR A 168 2.78 0.74 22.52
C THR A 168 2.98 2.25 22.68
N ALA A 169 2.99 3.00 21.59
CA ALA A 169 3.18 4.44 21.62
C ALA A 169 2.09 5.18 22.41
N MET A 170 0.83 4.75 22.25
CA MET A 170 -0.29 5.29 23.02
C MET A 170 -0.12 5.00 24.51
N ASN A 171 0.22 3.76 24.88
CA ASN A 171 0.38 3.36 26.27
C ASN A 171 1.52 4.15 26.95
N GLU A 172 2.67 4.30 26.29
CA GLU A 172 3.79 5.13 26.77
C GLU A 172 3.38 6.59 27.00
N HIS A 173 2.60 7.16 26.07
CA HIS A 173 2.10 8.52 26.21
C HIS A 173 1.13 8.67 27.40
N TYR A 174 0.25 7.69 27.63
CA TYR A 174 -0.65 7.70 28.78
C TYR A 174 0.10 7.53 30.10
N MET A 175 1.10 6.65 30.16
CA MET A 175 1.94 6.47 31.35
C MET A 175 2.71 7.74 31.71
N ALA A 176 3.23 8.47 30.73
CA ALA A 176 3.90 9.75 30.97
C ALA A 176 2.98 10.82 31.61
N HIS A 177 1.67 10.76 31.36
CA HIS A 177 0.67 11.68 31.91
C HIS A 177 -0.12 11.08 33.07
N TRP A 178 0.29 9.92 33.59
CA TRP A 178 -0.44 9.16 34.59
C TRP A 178 -0.71 9.95 35.87
N HIS A 179 0.23 10.82 36.29
CA HIS A 179 0.06 11.69 37.45
C HIS A 179 -1.17 12.60 37.38
N HIS A 180 -1.55 13.05 36.18
CA HIS A 180 -2.75 13.86 35.98
C HIS A 180 -4.00 12.99 35.77
N LEU A 181 -3.85 11.81 35.17
CA LEU A 181 -4.96 10.95 34.75
C LEU A 181 -5.49 10.04 35.87
N ARG A 182 -4.65 9.67 36.85
CA ARG A 182 -5.00 8.72 37.93
C ARG A 182 -6.17 9.11 38.81
N HIS A 183 -6.57 10.38 38.77
CA HIS A 183 -7.68 10.92 39.56
C HIS A 183 -9.04 10.75 38.86
N ILE A 184 -9.04 10.33 37.59
CA ILE A 184 -10.26 10.07 36.82
C ILE A 184 -10.69 8.63 37.04
N GLU A 185 -11.94 8.42 37.44
CA GLU A 185 -12.50 7.09 37.65
C GLU A 185 -12.44 6.24 36.38
N GLY A 186 -11.94 5.02 36.51
CA GLY A 186 -11.77 4.11 35.37
C GLY A 186 -10.68 4.53 34.37
N ALA A 187 -9.77 5.46 34.71
CA ALA A 187 -8.72 5.92 33.79
C ALA A 187 -7.86 4.77 33.23
N ALA A 188 -7.48 3.80 34.07
CA ALA A 188 -6.72 2.62 33.63
C ALA A 188 -7.51 1.75 32.64
N GLN A 189 -8.82 1.58 32.89
CA GLN A 189 -9.70 0.80 32.03
C GLN A 189 -9.93 1.50 30.69
N ARG A 190 -10.17 2.82 30.69
CA ARG A 190 -10.30 3.60 29.45
C ARG A 190 -9.04 3.58 28.61
N VAL A 191 -7.84 3.64 29.21
CA VAL A 191 -6.59 3.51 28.47
C VAL A 191 -6.50 2.15 27.77
N GLN A 192 -6.91 1.05 28.42
CA GLN A 192 -6.89 -0.27 27.79
C GLN A 192 -7.99 -0.44 26.75
N GLU A 193 -9.24 -0.12 27.09
CA GLU A 193 -10.40 -0.28 26.22
C GLU A 193 -10.35 0.65 25.02
N ASP A 194 -9.97 1.93 25.18
CA ASP A 194 -9.88 2.87 24.07
C ASP A 194 -8.71 2.49 23.15
N THR A 195 -7.57 2.06 23.70
CA THR A 195 -6.44 1.58 22.89
C THR A 195 -6.78 0.30 22.14
N MET A 196 -7.59 -0.58 22.74
CA MET A 196 -8.06 -1.82 22.10
C MET A 196 -9.10 -1.54 21.02
N ARG A 197 -10.15 -0.76 21.32
CA ARG A 197 -11.24 -0.41 20.39
C ARG A 197 -10.77 0.44 19.22
N PHE A 198 -9.80 1.33 19.44
CA PHE A 198 -9.23 2.14 18.35
C PHE A 198 -8.35 1.31 17.41
N ALA A 199 -7.89 0.15 17.88
CA ALA A 199 -6.97 -0.73 17.18
C ALA A 199 -7.63 -2.04 16.75
N SER A 200 -8.92 -2.23 17.00
CA SER A 200 -9.70 -3.27 16.36
C SER A 200 -10.04 -2.77 14.96
N THR A 201 -9.43 -3.41 13.95
CA THR A 201 -9.90 -3.33 12.56
C THR A 201 -11.38 -3.74 12.52
N PRO A 202 -12.25 -3.01 11.82
CA PRO A 202 -13.55 -3.54 11.41
C PRO A 202 -13.37 -4.74 10.49
#